data_AF-A0ABD0QVV5-F1
#
_entry.id   AF-A0ABD0QVV5-F1
#
_cell.length_a   1.000
_cell.length_b   1.000
_cell.length_c   1.000
_cell.angle_alpha   90.00
_cell.angle_beta   90.00
_cell.angle_gamma   90.00
#
_symmetry.space_group_name_H-M   'P 1'
#
loop_
_entity.id
_entity.type
_entity.pdbx_description
1 polymer ?
#
loop_
_entity_poly.entity_id
_entity_poly.type
_entity_poly.pdbx_seq_one_letter_code
_entity_poly.pdbx_strand_id
1 'polypeptide(L)'
;AYAAAGQAVGALHTMAVLQAYQADLLKDLDKGQGLSPDEVAELRCTTDLALRATKQAATAMGRSMGAMVVTERHLWVNLADLGKKERGFLLDALVSPSELFGDSVETVVEKFREARMRSADFKTFIPRRSRSEPEQHGGPGPQAQKTSVDTTAPPPPAGGSRRKRG
;
A
#
# COMPACT_ATOMS: atom_id res chain seq x y z
N ALA A 1 -0.25 -9.60 6.56
CA ALA A 1 0.21 -9.24 7.91
C ALA A 1 -0.36 -10.18 8.98
N TYR A 2 -1.66 -10.13 9.26
CA TYR A 2 -2.30 -10.87 10.37
C TYR A 2 -1.97 -12.37 10.45
N ALA A 3 -2.07 -13.10 9.34
CA ALA A 3 -1.74 -14.54 9.32
C ALA A 3 -0.27 -14.81 9.69
N ALA A 4 0.67 -14.00 9.19
CA ALA A 4 2.10 -14.13 9.51
C ALA A 4 2.37 -13.76 10.97
N ALA A 5 1.69 -12.76 11.52
CA ALA A 5 1.74 -12.46 12.95
C ALA A 5 1.22 -13.63 13.80
N GLY A 6 0.11 -14.25 13.41
CA GLY A 6 -0.40 -15.46 14.08
C GLY A 6 0.60 -16.62 14.04
N GLN A 7 1.28 -16.84 12.91
CA GLN A 7 2.35 -17.83 12.80
C GLN A 7 3.53 -17.52 13.74
N ALA A 8 3.89 -16.25 13.90
CA ALA A 8 4.93 -15.84 14.84
C ALA A 8 4.54 -16.14 16.29
N VAL A 9 3.31 -15.80 16.68
CA VAL A 9 2.78 -16.08 18.03
C VAL A 9 2.74 -17.58 18.30
N GLY A 10 2.28 -18.38 17.34
CA GLY A 10 2.29 -19.84 17.48
C GLY A 10 3.69 -20.40 17.70
N ALA A 11 4.68 -19.94 16.92
CA ALA A 11 6.07 -20.36 17.08
C ALA A 11 6.68 -19.92 18.43
N LEU A 12 6.37 -18.70 18.89
CA LEU A 12 6.79 -18.21 20.21
C LEU A 12 6.13 -18.99 21.35
N HIS A 13 4.88 -19.42 21.19
CA HIS A 13 4.21 -20.25 22.17
C HIS A 13 4.90 -21.62 22.30
N THR A 14 5.23 -22.27 21.18
CA THR A 14 6.02 -23.51 21.20
C THR A 14 7.38 -23.30 21.86
N MET A 15 8.07 -22.20 21.55
CA MET A 15 9.35 -21.85 22.19
C MET A 15 9.20 -21.72 23.72
N ALA A 16 8.13 -21.07 24.21
CA ALA A 16 7.89 -20.91 25.64
C ALA A 16 7.67 -22.25 26.35
N VAL A 17 6.93 -23.18 25.73
CA VAL A 17 6.74 -24.54 26.27
C VAL A 17 8.08 -25.29 26.34
N LEU A 18 8.91 -25.18 25.29
CA LEU A 18 10.23 -25.80 25.27
C LEU A 18 11.15 -25.21 26.34
N GLN A 19 11.12 -23.91 26.54
CA GLN A 19 11.90 -23.25 27.59
C GLN A 19 11.46 -23.68 29.00
N ALA A 20 10.14 -23.82 29.23
CA ALA A 20 9.63 -24.33 30.50
C ALA A 20 10.08 -25.78 30.75
N TYR A 21 10.07 -26.60 29.71
CA TYR A 21 10.55 -27.97 29.75
C TYR A 21 12.07 -28.05 30.02
N GLN A 22 12.87 -27.22 29.36
CA GLN A 22 14.31 -27.12 29.62
C GLN A 22 14.61 -26.66 31.05
N ALA A 23 13.83 -25.71 31.57
CA ALA A 23 13.95 -25.27 32.95
C ALA A 23 13.64 -26.42 33.92
N ASP A 24 12.69 -27.30 33.58
CA ASP A 24 12.35 -28.50 34.36
C ASP A 24 13.50 -29.52 34.38
N LEU A 25 14.07 -29.85 33.21
CA LEU A 25 15.25 -30.73 33.08
C LEU A 25 16.46 -30.22 33.88
N LEU A 26 16.62 -28.90 33.98
CA LEU A 26 17.75 -28.28 34.67
C LEU A 26 17.56 -28.16 36.19
N LYS A 27 16.39 -28.51 36.75
CA LYS A 27 16.11 -28.36 38.19
C LYS A 27 17.04 -29.19 39.08
N ASP A 28 17.46 -30.36 38.61
CA ASP A 28 18.31 -31.24 39.42
C ASP A 28 19.78 -30.81 39.37
N LEU A 29 20.20 -30.12 38.30
CA LEU A 29 21.49 -29.42 38.24
C LEU A 29 21.61 -28.36 39.33
N ASP A 30 20.53 -27.62 39.60
CA ASP A 30 20.46 -26.59 40.66
C ASP A 30 20.61 -27.19 42.07
N LYS A 31 20.20 -28.45 42.25
CA LYS A 31 20.33 -29.20 43.52
C LYS A 31 21.71 -29.83 43.72
N GLY A 32 22.66 -29.57 42.82
CA GLY A 32 24.01 -30.13 42.87
C GLY A 32 24.14 -31.54 42.31
N GLN A 33 23.08 -32.08 41.70
CA GLN A 33 23.09 -33.36 41.02
C GLN A 33 23.43 -33.16 39.53
N GLY A 34 24.43 -33.88 39.01
CA GLY A 34 24.78 -33.79 37.59
C GLY A 34 23.68 -34.36 36.68
N LEU A 35 23.64 -33.92 35.43
CA LEU A 35 22.74 -34.47 34.41
C LEU A 35 23.25 -35.83 33.94
N SER A 36 22.32 -36.78 33.78
CA SER A 36 22.56 -38.03 33.09
C SER A 36 22.83 -37.81 31.59
N PRO A 37 23.47 -38.76 30.90
CA PRO A 37 23.71 -38.66 29.46
C PRO A 37 22.43 -38.49 28.62
N ASP A 38 21.31 -39.04 29.09
CA ASP A 38 20.00 -38.97 28.42
C ASP A 38 19.40 -37.57 28.54
N GLU A 39 19.40 -36.97 29.74
CA GLU A 39 18.95 -35.59 29.97
C GLU A 39 19.78 -34.58 29.16
N VAL A 40 21.09 -34.82 28.99
CA VAL A 40 21.93 -33.99 28.12
C VAL A 40 21.52 -34.12 26.65
N ALA A 41 21.15 -35.31 26.18
CA ALA A 41 20.67 -35.51 24.82
C ALA A 41 19.31 -34.81 24.60
N GLU A 42 18.41 -34.91 25.57
CA GLU A 42 17.09 -34.28 25.54
C GLU A 42 17.20 -32.74 25.61
N LEU A 43 18.09 -32.21 26.44
CA LEU A 43 18.39 -30.78 26.50
C LEU A 43 18.90 -30.24 25.16
N ARG A 44 19.77 -30.98 24.46
CA ARG A 44 20.24 -30.62 23.11
C ARG A 44 19.11 -30.64 22.09
N CYS A 45 18.30 -31.69 22.10
CA CYS A 45 17.15 -31.84 21.21
C CYS A 45 16.15 -30.68 21.38
N THR A 46 15.79 -30.38 22.62
CA THR A 46 14.86 -29.28 22.95
C THR A 46 15.44 -27.91 22.61
N THR A 47 16.76 -27.73 22.75
CA THR A 47 17.45 -26.49 22.34
C THR A 47 17.38 -26.30 20.83
N ASP A 48 17.67 -27.34 20.05
CA ASP A 48 17.56 -27.27 18.58
C ASP A 48 16.12 -26.93 18.16
N LEU A 49 15.13 -27.55 18.79
CA LEU A 49 13.73 -27.28 18.51
C LEU A 49 13.33 -25.83 18.89
N ALA A 50 13.82 -25.33 20.02
CA ALA A 50 13.60 -23.94 20.44
C ALA A 50 14.22 -22.96 19.45
N LEU A 51 15.46 -23.20 18.99
CA LEU A 51 16.12 -22.37 17.97
C LEU A 51 15.35 -22.35 16.65
N ARG A 52 14.81 -23.50 16.21
CA ARG A 52 13.95 -23.57 15.01
C ARG A 52 12.67 -22.78 15.20
N ALA A 53 12.04 -22.87 16.37
CA ALA A 53 10.85 -22.10 16.71
C ALA A 53 11.14 -20.59 16.70
N THR A 54 12.25 -20.15 17.29
CA THR A 54 12.68 -18.74 17.26
C THR A 54 12.95 -18.26 15.83
N LYS A 55 13.64 -19.07 15.01
CA LYS A 55 13.86 -18.75 13.59
C LYS A 55 12.55 -18.59 12.82
N GLN A 56 11.60 -19.50 13.05
CA GLN A 56 10.27 -19.42 12.43
C GLN A 56 9.52 -18.17 12.90
N ALA A 57 9.56 -17.85 14.19
CA ALA A 57 8.97 -16.63 14.73
C ALA A 57 9.58 -15.38 14.09
N ALA A 58 10.90 -15.26 14.06
CA ALA A 58 11.60 -14.13 13.44
C ALA A 58 11.24 -13.95 11.96
N THR A 59 11.22 -15.04 11.20
CA THR A 59 10.83 -15.04 9.78
C THR A 59 9.38 -14.58 9.60
N ALA A 60 8.47 -15.09 10.42
CA ALA A 60 7.05 -14.75 10.35
C ALA A 60 6.78 -13.30 10.76
N MET A 61 7.48 -12.79 11.78
CA MET A 61 7.46 -11.37 12.17
C MET A 61 7.96 -10.48 11.02
N GLY A 62 9.11 -10.81 10.42
CA GLY A 62 9.65 -10.08 9.27
C GLY A 62 8.69 -10.04 8.09
N ARG A 63 8.02 -11.15 7.78
CA ARG A 63 6.95 -11.19 6.75
C ARG A 63 5.75 -10.32 7.12
N SER A 64 5.37 -10.28 8.40
CA SER A 64 4.29 -9.41 8.87
C SER A 64 4.64 -7.93 8.70
N MET A 65 5.84 -7.54 9.12
CA MET A 65 6.37 -6.17 8.98
C MET A 65 6.47 -5.77 7.51
N GLY A 66 7.05 -6.62 6.66
CA GLY A 66 7.13 -6.37 5.22
C GLY A 66 5.75 -6.18 4.59
N ALA A 67 4.76 -6.99 4.98
CA ALA A 67 3.39 -6.81 4.50
C ALA A 67 2.76 -5.48 4.95
N MET A 68 3.06 -5.01 6.18
CA MET A 68 2.59 -3.69 6.64
C MET A 68 3.20 -2.55 5.82
N VAL A 69 4.52 -2.59 5.59
CA VAL A 69 5.22 -1.59 4.76
C VAL A 69 4.63 -1.54 3.36
N VAL A 70 4.37 -2.70 2.75
CA VAL A 70 3.72 -2.78 1.43
C VAL A 70 2.33 -2.14 1.46
N THR A 71 1.51 -2.43 2.47
CA THR A 71 0.17 -1.80 2.58
C THR A 71 0.24 -0.28 2.76
N GLU A 72 1.21 0.21 3.53
CA GLU A 72 1.42 1.64 3.72
C GLU A 72 1.89 2.31 2.42
N ARG A 73 2.83 1.70 1.69
CA ARG A 73 3.25 2.17 0.37
C ARG A 73 2.08 2.26 -0.60
N HIS A 74 1.24 1.23 -0.67
CA HIS A 74 0.04 1.23 -1.50
C HIS A 74 -0.91 2.37 -1.13
N LEU A 75 -1.12 2.63 0.16
CA LEU A 75 -1.96 3.74 0.61
C LEU A 75 -1.42 5.09 0.11
N TRP A 76 -0.15 5.39 0.37
CA TRP A 76 0.47 6.64 -0.04
C TRP A 76 0.47 6.83 -1.56
N VAL A 77 0.83 5.78 -2.31
CA VAL A 77 0.89 5.80 -3.77
C VAL A 77 -0.51 5.92 -4.41
N ASN A 78 -1.56 5.42 -3.76
CA ASN A 78 -2.93 5.58 -4.22
C ASN A 78 -3.48 7.00 -3.96
N LEU A 79 -3.03 7.65 -2.88
CA LEU A 79 -3.41 9.03 -2.56
C LEU A 79 -2.60 10.07 -3.36
N ALA A 80 -1.37 9.73 -3.72
CA ALA A 80 -0.57 10.53 -4.62
C ALA A 80 -1.14 10.39 -6.04
N ASP A 81 -1.56 11.50 -6.64
CA ASP A 81 -2.07 11.56 -8.02
C ASP A 81 -0.95 11.30 -9.04
N LEU A 82 -0.49 10.05 -9.10
CA LEU A 82 0.66 9.59 -9.87
C LEU A 82 0.20 8.86 -11.14
N GLY A 83 1.05 8.87 -12.16
CA GLY A 83 0.88 8.02 -13.33
C GLY A 83 1.11 6.53 -12.98
N LYS A 84 0.55 5.62 -13.78
CA LYS A 84 0.68 4.16 -13.53
C LYS A 84 2.14 3.70 -13.52
N LYS A 85 3.00 4.31 -14.33
CA LYS A 85 4.43 3.96 -14.45
C LYS A 85 5.19 4.31 -13.18
N GLU A 86 4.95 5.51 -12.66
CA GLU A 86 5.58 6.04 -11.45
C GLU A 86 5.11 5.25 -10.22
N ARG A 87 3.81 4.90 -10.16
CA ARG A 87 3.29 4.02 -9.11
C ARG A 87 4.00 2.66 -9.08
N GLY A 88 4.13 2.00 -10.23
CA GLY A 88 4.82 0.71 -10.31
C GLY A 88 6.25 0.80 -9.80
N PHE A 89 6.99 1.81 -10.27
CA PHE A 89 8.37 2.04 -9.85
C PHE A 89 8.54 2.23 -8.33
N LEU A 90 7.63 2.96 -7.67
CA LEU A 90 7.68 3.16 -6.22
C LEU A 90 7.29 1.89 -5.42
N LEU A 91 6.38 1.08 -5.95
CA LEU A 91 5.95 -0.16 -5.30
C LEU A 91 7.00 -1.27 -5.40
N ASP A 92 7.76 -1.30 -6.51
CA ASP A 92 8.82 -2.27 -6.76
C ASP A 92 10.16 -1.92 -6.07
N ALA A 93 10.26 -0.72 -5.48
CA ALA A 93 11.45 -0.30 -4.77
C ALA A 93 11.78 -1.25 -3.61
N LEU A 94 13.06 -1.46 -3.30
CA LEU A 94 13.44 -2.24 -2.12
C LEU A 94 12.98 -1.52 -0.83
N VAL A 95 12.71 -2.30 0.22
CA VAL A 95 12.39 -1.74 1.54
C VAL A 95 13.69 -1.29 2.21
N SER A 96 13.80 0.02 2.47
CA SER A 96 14.87 0.57 3.29
C SER A 96 14.44 0.60 4.76
N PRO A 97 15.33 0.30 5.73
CA PRO A 97 15.01 0.38 7.15
C PRO A 97 14.67 1.81 7.62
N SER A 98 15.21 2.82 6.94
CA SER A 98 15.08 4.23 7.34
C SER A 98 14.02 4.98 6.57
N GLU A 99 13.64 4.50 5.38
CA GLU A 99 12.80 5.25 4.45
C GLU A 99 11.75 4.37 3.80
N LEU A 100 10.52 4.87 3.73
CA LEU A 100 9.39 4.11 3.23
C LEU A 100 9.56 3.76 1.75
N PHE A 101 10.10 4.65 0.91
CA PHE A 101 10.32 4.40 -0.53
C PHE A 101 11.81 4.36 -0.92
N GLY A 102 12.71 4.72 -0.01
CA GLY A 102 14.14 4.91 -0.33
C GLY A 102 14.38 5.97 -1.40
N ASP A 103 15.54 5.90 -2.04
CA ASP A 103 15.96 6.80 -3.14
C ASP A 103 15.02 6.81 -4.36
N SER A 104 14.10 5.85 -4.47
CA SER A 104 13.13 5.79 -5.56
C SER A 104 12.19 7.00 -5.58
N VAL A 105 11.89 7.58 -4.42
CA VAL A 105 11.01 8.76 -4.32
C VAL A 105 11.65 9.98 -4.98
N GLU A 106 12.96 10.18 -4.77
CA GLU A 106 13.70 11.31 -5.34
C GLU A 106 13.68 11.27 -6.88
N THR A 107 13.77 10.08 -7.46
CA THR A 107 13.68 9.90 -8.91
C THR A 107 12.31 10.32 -9.46
N VAL A 108 11.21 10.05 -8.74
CA VAL A 108 9.86 10.44 -9.16
C VAL A 108 9.65 11.94 -8.93
N VAL A 109 10.13 12.48 -7.81
CA VAL A 109 10.06 13.91 -7.49
C VAL A 109 10.80 14.73 -8.54
N GLU A 110 11.99 14.30 -8.96
CA GLU A 110 12.78 15.03 -9.96
C GLU A 110 12.09 15.03 -11.32
N LYS A 111 11.55 13.89 -11.77
CA LYS A 111 10.73 13.81 -12.99
C LYS A 111 9.52 14.74 -12.92
N PHE A 112 8.88 14.85 -11.76
CA PHE A 112 7.74 15.74 -11.57
C PHE A 112 8.16 17.21 -11.63
N ARG A 113 9.30 17.58 -11.03
CA ARG A 113 9.88 18.93 -11.12
C ARG A 113 10.21 19.31 -12.56
N GLU A 114 10.86 18.42 -13.30
CA GLU A 114 11.14 18.61 -14.73
C GLU A 114 9.85 18.80 -15.54
N ALA A 115 8.84 17.97 -15.32
CA ALA A 115 7.55 18.09 -16.00
C ALA A 115 6.84 19.41 -15.66
N ARG A 116 6.92 19.86 -14.40
CA ARG A 116 6.41 21.16 -13.98
C ARG A 116 7.16 22.32 -14.67
N MET A 117 8.48 22.24 -14.78
CA MET A 117 9.27 23.27 -15.47
C MET A 117 8.89 23.34 -16.95
N ARG A 118 8.84 22.19 -17.65
CA ARG A 118 8.41 22.12 -19.06
C ARG A 118 7.00 22.66 -19.28
N SER A 119 6.06 22.36 -18.37
CA SER A 119 4.68 22.87 -18.49
C SER A 119 4.58 24.38 -18.23
N ALA A 120 5.41 24.92 -17.33
CA ALA A 120 5.51 26.36 -17.11
C ALA A 120 6.09 27.06 -18.34
N ASP A 121 7.17 26.54 -18.91
CA ASP A 121 7.76 27.04 -20.14
C ASP A 121 6.74 27.04 -21.27
N PHE A 122 6.07 25.90 -21.52
CA PHE A 122 5.04 25.77 -22.55
C PHE A 122 3.90 26.80 -22.41
N LYS A 123 3.45 27.07 -21.17
CA LYS A 123 2.43 28.10 -20.90
C LYS A 123 2.88 29.50 -21.30
N THR A 124 4.18 29.78 -21.23
CA THR A 124 4.79 31.04 -21.66
C THR A 124 4.79 31.17 -23.20
N PHE A 125 4.85 30.05 -23.92
CA PHE A 125 4.87 30.02 -25.39
C PHE A 125 3.50 29.97 -26.06
N ILE A 126 2.40 29.75 -25.33
CA ILE A 126 1.05 29.85 -25.89
C ILE A 126 0.66 31.34 -25.95
N PRO A 127 0.50 31.95 -27.14
CA PRO A 127 -0.04 33.29 -27.25
C PRO A 127 -1.44 33.28 -26.64
N ARG A 128 -1.62 33.96 -25.50
CA ARG A 128 -2.97 34.23 -25.01
C ARG A 128 -3.64 35.07 -26.09
N ARG A 129 -4.59 34.47 -26.82
CA ARG A 129 -5.46 35.21 -27.72
C ARG A 129 -6.16 36.28 -26.88
N SER A 130 -5.68 37.53 -26.97
CA SER A 130 -6.34 38.67 -26.36
C SER A 130 -7.75 38.68 -26.90
N ARG A 131 -8.71 38.28 -26.06
CA ARG A 131 -10.12 38.54 -26.35
C ARG A 131 -10.25 40.06 -26.21
N SER A 132 -10.07 40.77 -27.32
CA SER A 132 -10.51 42.15 -27.44
C SER A 132 -11.99 42.17 -27.05
N GLU A 133 -12.32 42.89 -25.98
CA GLU A 133 -13.68 43.25 -25.64
C GLU A 133 -14.34 43.88 -26.87
N PRO A 134 -15.55 43.42 -27.29
CA PRO A 134 -16.38 44.27 -28.11
C PRO A 134 -16.90 45.38 -27.19
N GLU A 135 -16.40 46.60 -27.41
CA GLU A 135 -16.97 47.82 -26.85
C GLU A 135 -18.49 47.82 -27.05
N GLN A 136 -19.20 48.08 -25.96
CA GLN A 136 -20.62 48.37 -25.97
C GLN A 136 -20.88 49.60 -26.84
N HIS A 137 -21.55 49.43 -27.97
CA HIS A 137 -22.31 50.51 -28.62
C HIS A 137 -23.72 49.99 -28.86
N GLY A 138 -24.67 50.54 -28.11
CA GLY A 138 -26.08 50.19 -28.16
C GLY A 138 -26.82 50.78 -29.36
N GLY A 139 -27.89 50.09 -29.78
CA GLY A 139 -28.89 50.60 -30.73
C GLY A 139 -29.80 49.50 -31.27
N PRO A 140 -31.12 49.72 -31.43
CA PRO A 140 -32.17 48.71 -31.26
C PRO A 140 -32.53 47.92 -32.54
N GLY A 141 -33.06 46.69 -32.36
CA GLY A 141 -33.40 45.76 -33.45
C GLY A 141 -34.74 45.99 -34.13
N PRO A 142 -35.16 45.06 -35.02
CA PRO A 142 -36.56 44.61 -35.01
C PRO A 142 -36.77 43.09 -35.20
N GLN A 143 -37.67 42.59 -34.34
CA GLN A 143 -38.72 41.56 -34.51
C GLN A 143 -38.65 40.50 -35.64
N ALA A 144 -38.54 39.25 -35.16
CA ALA A 144 -39.27 38.02 -35.50
C ALA A 144 -40.11 37.90 -36.81
N GLN A 145 -39.80 36.87 -37.62
CA GLN A 145 -40.81 36.00 -38.26
C GLN A 145 -40.23 34.63 -38.73
N LYS A 146 -40.77 33.54 -38.13
CA LYS A 146 -41.12 32.16 -38.57
C LYS A 146 -40.42 31.58 -39.83
N THR A 147 -39.94 30.33 -39.89
CA THR A 147 -40.71 29.05 -39.86
C THR A 147 -39.85 27.78 -39.71
N SER A 148 -40.40 26.78 -39.01
CA SER A 148 -40.30 25.30 -39.05
C SER A 148 -39.28 24.58 -39.96
N VAL A 149 -38.58 23.55 -39.45
CA VAL A 149 -38.82 22.09 -39.70
C VAL A 149 -37.86 21.23 -38.84
N ASP A 150 -38.43 20.18 -38.26
CA ASP A 150 -37.87 19.09 -37.42
C ASP A 150 -36.61 18.39 -37.96
N THR A 151 -35.72 17.96 -37.06
CA THR A 151 -35.17 16.58 -37.03
C THR A 151 -34.57 16.27 -35.64
N THR A 152 -35.41 15.65 -34.81
CA THR A 152 -35.14 14.49 -33.92
C THR A 152 -33.81 14.42 -33.13
N ALA A 153 -33.94 14.61 -31.80
CA ALA A 153 -32.98 14.16 -30.78
C ALA A 153 -33.27 12.70 -30.34
N PRO A 154 -32.27 11.94 -29.86
CA PRO A 154 -32.45 10.58 -29.35
C PRO A 154 -33.08 10.56 -27.93
N PRO A 155 -33.85 9.51 -27.58
CA PRO A 155 -34.55 9.45 -26.29
C PRO A 155 -33.64 9.04 -25.10
N PRO A 156 -33.96 9.46 -23.87
CA PRO A 156 -33.28 9.04 -22.64
C PRO A 156 -33.73 7.65 -22.13
N PRO A 157 -32.92 6.94 -21.33
CA PRO A 157 -33.26 5.63 -20.79
C PRO A 157 -34.29 5.73 -19.66
N ALA A 158 -35.39 4.97 -19.78
CA ALA A 158 -36.43 4.84 -18.78
C ALA A 158 -35.99 3.90 -17.64
N GLY A 159 -35.97 4.41 -16.41
CA GLY A 159 -35.94 3.60 -15.19
C GLY A 159 -37.34 3.18 -14.77
N GLY A 160 -37.49 2.01 -14.14
CA GLY A 160 -38.76 1.60 -13.56
C GLY A 160 -38.82 0.18 -13.02
N SER A 161 -38.49 0.04 -11.73
CA SER A 161 -38.68 -1.12 -10.83
C SER A 161 -39.97 -1.93 -11.02
N ARG A 162 -39.88 -3.26 -10.81
CA ARG A 162 -41.01 -4.04 -10.29
C ARG A 162 -40.58 -5.21 -9.41
N ARG A 163 -40.80 -5.05 -8.10
CA ARG A 163 -40.93 -6.15 -7.11
C ARG A 163 -42.27 -6.86 -7.34
N LYS A 164 -42.32 -8.20 -7.23
CA LYS A 164 -43.08 -8.91 -6.19
C LYS A 164 -42.85 -10.43 -6.24
N ARG A 165 -42.78 -11.02 -5.04
CA ARG A 165 -42.85 -12.45 -4.71
C ARG A 165 -44.23 -13.02 -5.01
N GLY A 166 -44.25 -14.32 -5.32
CA GLY A 166 -45.33 -15.29 -5.14
C GLY A 166 -44.68 -16.64 -5.00
#